data_AF-A0A936ECQ9-F1
#
_entry.id   AF-A0A936ECQ9-F1
#
_cell.length_a   1.000
_cell.length_b   1.000
_cell.length_c   1.000
_cell.angle_alpha   90.00
_cell.angle_beta   90.00
_cell.angle_gamma   90.00
#
_symmetry.space_group_name_H-M   'P 1'
#
loop_
_entity.id
_entity.type
_entity.pdbx_description
1 polymer ?
#
loop_
_entity_poly.entity_id
_entity_poly.type
_entity_poly.pdbx_seq_one_letter_code
_entity_poly.pdbx_strand_id
1 'polypeptide(L)'
;MKFARATTPLFLLLATAVFVAQPLAVAAPAELATTGQRNDATASPSEDFPALERFLTLSDEQLDRIQQAVAKVRAMSPAERAALHAQMQAFRQLPEAKREQVRAGWGWQNEQDRADWPSMMRSLPPSERAAIQAELQSLPPEHRSARKHALLNKWREAKAER
;
A
#
# COMPACT_ATOMS: atom_id res chain seq x y z
N MET A 1 -4.19 -47.86 31.36
CA MET A 1 -4.23 -46.72 32.30
C MET A 1 -4.74 -45.51 31.52
N LYS A 2 -5.88 -44.95 31.95
CA LYS A 2 -6.59 -43.83 31.31
C LYS A 2 -6.07 -42.53 31.91
N PHE A 3 -5.62 -41.58 31.07
CA PHE A 3 -5.47 -40.19 31.48
C PHE A 3 -6.49 -39.34 30.72
N ALA A 4 -7.49 -38.89 31.46
CA ALA A 4 -8.40 -37.81 31.10
C ALA A 4 -7.80 -36.48 31.56
N ARG A 5 -8.03 -35.41 30.80
CA ARG A 5 -8.05 -33.97 31.18
C ARG A 5 -7.94 -33.15 29.88
N ALA A 6 -8.64 -32.04 29.66
CA ALA A 6 -9.85 -31.49 30.23
C ALA A 6 -10.32 -30.45 29.19
N THR A 7 -11.59 -30.54 28.82
CA THR A 7 -12.34 -29.56 28.05
C THR A 7 -12.57 -28.31 28.88
N THR A 8 -12.28 -27.13 28.33
CA THR A 8 -12.87 -25.88 28.81
C THR A 8 -13.16 -24.95 27.62
N PRO A 9 -14.43 -24.83 27.21
CA PRO A 9 -14.93 -23.72 26.40
C PRO A 9 -15.48 -22.61 27.32
N LEU A 10 -15.13 -21.35 27.05
CA LEU A 10 -15.72 -20.15 27.66
C LEU A 10 -15.89 -19.14 26.51
N PHE A 11 -17.06 -19.07 25.86
CA PHE A 11 -18.18 -18.15 26.16
C PHE A 11 -17.74 -16.75 26.63
N LEU A 12 -18.31 -15.59 26.28
CA LEU A 12 -19.29 -15.06 25.32
C LEU A 12 -19.48 -13.60 25.80
N LEU A 13 -19.31 -12.58 24.94
CA LEU A 13 -19.79 -11.20 25.17
C LEU A 13 -19.72 -10.50 23.80
N LEU A 14 -20.75 -10.60 22.95
CA LEU A 14 -22.04 -9.91 23.01
C LEU A 14 -21.89 -8.38 22.97
N ALA A 15 -21.87 -7.84 21.75
CA ALA A 15 -22.27 -6.47 21.46
C ALA A 15 -23.07 -6.47 20.15
N THR A 16 -24.28 -7.01 20.26
CA THR A 16 -25.37 -6.87 19.30
C THR A 16 -25.84 -5.42 19.33
N ALA A 17 -25.44 -4.62 18.34
CA ALA A 17 -26.12 -3.36 18.05
C ALA A 17 -27.29 -3.66 17.11
N VAL A 18 -28.46 -3.89 17.72
CA VAL A 18 -29.75 -3.92 17.04
C VAL A 18 -30.09 -2.48 16.65
N PHE A 19 -29.97 -2.13 15.36
CA PHE A 19 -30.53 -0.88 14.86
C PHE A 19 -31.98 -1.14 14.44
N VAL A 20 -32.90 -0.57 15.20
CA VAL A 20 -34.35 -0.63 15.01
C VAL A 20 -34.73 0.12 13.73
N ALA A 21 -35.66 -0.48 12.99
CA ALA A 21 -36.23 0.01 11.74
C ALA A 21 -36.98 1.34 11.87
N GLN A 22 -36.92 2.15 10.81
CA GLN A 22 -38.10 2.89 10.33
C GLN A 22 -38.25 2.67 8.83
N PRO A 23 -39.38 2.09 8.38
CA PRO A 23 -39.82 2.14 6.99
C PRO A 23 -40.70 3.37 6.79
N LEU A 24 -40.43 4.21 5.79
CA LEU A 24 -41.45 5.10 5.24
C LEU A 24 -41.08 5.53 3.82
N ALA A 25 -42.13 5.59 3.00
CA ALA A 25 -42.23 6.13 1.65
C ALA A 25 -41.72 5.25 0.49
N VAL A 26 -42.62 4.36 0.03
CA VAL A 26 -42.80 4.07 -1.39
C VAL A 26 -43.07 5.40 -2.12
N ALA A 27 -42.21 5.72 -3.08
CA ALA A 27 -42.53 6.59 -4.20
C ALA A 27 -41.73 6.11 -5.43
N ALA A 28 -42.38 5.28 -6.24
CA ALA A 28 -42.12 5.20 -7.68
C ALA A 28 -43.38 5.80 -8.33
N PRO A 29 -43.27 6.61 -9.39
CA PRO A 29 -42.68 6.15 -10.64
C PRO A 29 -41.74 7.13 -11.37
N ALA A 30 -40.89 6.52 -12.19
CA ALA A 30 -40.38 6.98 -13.48
C ALA A 30 -39.99 8.46 -13.67
N GLU A 31 -38.69 8.70 -13.84
CA GLU A 31 -38.20 9.42 -15.03
C GLU A 31 -36.88 8.81 -15.51
N LEU A 32 -36.90 8.40 -16.77
CA LEU A 32 -35.73 8.11 -17.59
C LEU A 32 -34.95 9.42 -17.79
N ALA A 33 -33.96 9.69 -16.94
CA ALA A 33 -32.91 10.64 -17.25
C ALA A 33 -31.59 9.87 -17.39
N THR A 34 -31.36 9.38 -18.61
CA THR A 34 -30.00 9.23 -19.13
C THR A 34 -29.33 10.59 -19.03
N THR A 35 -28.44 10.74 -18.06
CA THR A 35 -27.36 11.73 -18.15
C THR A 35 -26.16 11.07 -17.52
N GLY A 36 -25.22 10.66 -18.36
CA GLY A 36 -23.95 10.12 -17.95
C GLY A 36 -23.27 11.13 -17.06
N GLN A 37 -23.30 10.88 -15.75
CA GLN A 37 -22.49 11.58 -14.77
C GLN A 37 -21.05 11.08 -14.93
N ARG A 38 -20.42 11.54 -16.00
CA ARG A 38 -18.98 11.52 -16.16
C ARG A 38 -18.46 12.36 -15.00
N ASN A 39 -17.72 11.73 -14.10
CA ASN A 39 -16.95 12.42 -13.08
C ASN A 39 -15.85 13.23 -13.79
N ASP A 40 -16.22 14.36 -14.38
CA ASP A 40 -15.29 15.44 -14.68
C ASP A 40 -14.96 16.09 -13.34
N ALA A 41 -14.05 15.44 -12.62
CA ALA A 41 -13.20 16.15 -11.70
C ALA A 41 -12.49 17.21 -12.54
N THR A 42 -12.93 18.46 -12.40
CA THR A 42 -12.27 19.63 -12.93
C THR A 42 -10.86 19.70 -12.35
N ALA A 43 -9.92 19.03 -13.03
CA ALA A 43 -8.52 19.35 -12.94
C ALA A 43 -8.37 20.80 -13.40
N SER A 44 -7.84 21.66 -12.54
CA SER A 44 -7.56 23.04 -12.89
C SER A 44 -6.55 23.05 -14.05
N PRO A 45 -6.86 23.67 -15.20
CA PRO A 45 -6.03 23.57 -16.42
C PRO A 45 -4.61 24.16 -16.27
N SER A 46 -4.33 24.85 -15.18
CA SER A 46 -3.02 25.41 -14.84
C SER A 46 -2.04 24.42 -14.20
N GLU A 47 -2.49 23.28 -13.67
CA GLU A 47 -1.61 22.27 -13.05
C GLU A 47 -1.12 21.20 -14.05
N ASP A 48 -1.73 21.11 -15.22
CA ASP A 48 -1.42 20.09 -16.23
C ASP A 48 -0.08 20.36 -16.94
N PHE A 49 0.27 21.63 -17.14
CA PHE A 49 1.48 22.02 -17.89
C PHE A 49 2.78 21.54 -17.23
N PRO A 50 3.01 21.79 -15.91
CA PRO A 50 4.21 21.31 -15.22
C PRO A 50 4.28 19.78 -15.08
N ALA A 51 3.13 19.10 -15.14
CA ALA A 51 3.08 17.64 -15.12
C ALA A 51 3.44 17.05 -16.49
N LEU A 52 2.96 17.67 -17.57
CA LEU A 52 3.28 17.31 -18.95
C LEU A 52 4.78 17.52 -19.26
N GLU A 53 5.36 18.63 -18.86
CA GLU A 53 6.80 18.87 -19.05
C GLU A 53 7.67 17.83 -18.31
N ARG A 54 7.27 17.46 -17.08
CA ARG A 54 7.92 16.37 -16.35
C ARG A 54 7.74 15.01 -17.03
N PHE A 55 6.60 14.77 -17.65
CA PHE A 55 6.36 13.53 -18.38
C PHE A 55 7.24 13.44 -19.64
N LEU A 56 7.38 14.54 -20.38
CA LEU A 56 8.21 14.62 -21.58
C LEU A 56 9.72 14.46 -21.29
N THR A 57 10.14 14.62 -20.03
CA THR A 57 11.54 14.47 -19.61
C THR A 57 11.83 13.11 -18.99
N LEU A 58 10.85 12.20 -18.94
CA LEU A 58 11.07 10.83 -18.45
C LEU A 58 11.89 10.02 -19.45
N SER A 59 12.80 9.20 -18.93
CA SER A 59 13.50 8.22 -19.74
C SER A 59 12.58 7.06 -20.14
N ASP A 60 12.97 6.31 -21.17
CA ASP A 60 12.24 5.11 -21.61
C ASP A 60 12.02 4.11 -20.46
N GLU A 61 13.02 3.90 -19.61
CA GLU A 61 12.90 3.03 -18.44
C GLU A 61 11.86 3.55 -17.43
N GLN A 62 11.78 4.87 -17.23
CA GLN A 62 10.78 5.47 -16.36
C GLN A 62 9.38 5.36 -16.96
N LEU A 63 9.24 5.56 -18.27
CA LEU A 63 7.99 5.38 -19.00
C LEU A 63 7.50 3.92 -18.89
N ASP A 64 8.38 2.94 -19.08
CA ASP A 64 8.05 1.51 -18.94
C ASP A 64 7.52 1.18 -17.54
N ARG A 65 8.17 1.70 -16.49
CA ARG A 65 7.69 1.50 -15.10
C ARG A 65 6.30 2.09 -14.88
N ILE A 66 6.01 3.26 -15.45
CA ILE A 66 4.68 3.87 -15.39
C ILE A 66 3.66 3.02 -16.15
N GLN A 67 4.00 2.56 -17.35
CA GLN A 67 3.13 1.69 -18.15
C GLN A 67 2.79 0.39 -17.40
N GLN A 68 3.78 -0.26 -16.79
CA GLN A 68 3.58 -1.46 -15.97
C GLN A 68 2.68 -1.19 -14.75
N ALA A 69 2.88 -0.05 -14.07
CA ALA A 69 2.02 0.35 -12.95
C ALA A 69 0.57 0.58 -13.39
N VAL A 70 0.36 1.26 -14.52
CA VAL A 70 -0.97 1.48 -15.09
C VAL A 70 -1.61 0.16 -15.51
N ALA A 71 -0.87 -0.73 -16.16
CA ALA A 71 -1.36 -2.05 -16.55
C ALA A 71 -1.80 -2.87 -15.32
N LYS A 72 -1.01 -2.84 -14.24
CA LYS A 72 -1.36 -3.51 -12.98
C LYS A 72 -2.65 -2.97 -12.38
N VAL A 73 -2.83 -1.64 -12.33
CA VAL A 73 -4.06 -1.04 -11.81
C VAL A 73 -5.26 -1.35 -12.71
N ARG A 74 -5.08 -1.40 -14.03
CA ARG A 74 -6.15 -1.78 -14.97
C ARG A 74 -6.56 -3.25 -14.85
N ALA A 75 -5.64 -4.12 -14.49
CA ALA A 75 -5.91 -5.54 -14.25
C ALA A 75 -6.65 -5.80 -12.92
N MET A 76 -6.70 -4.83 -12.00
CA MET A 76 -7.43 -4.96 -10.74
C MET A 76 -8.96 -4.95 -10.96
N SER A 77 -9.65 -5.77 -10.18
CA SER A 77 -11.11 -5.75 -10.09
C SER A 77 -11.64 -4.38 -9.61
N PRO A 78 -12.92 -4.05 -9.86
CA PRO A 78 -13.52 -2.82 -9.33
C PRO A 78 -13.41 -2.70 -7.80
N ALA A 79 -13.56 -3.80 -7.07
CA ALA A 79 -13.45 -3.82 -5.61
C ALA A 79 -12.03 -3.50 -5.13
N GLU A 80 -11.02 -4.10 -5.76
CA GLU A 80 -9.60 -3.81 -5.44
C GLU A 80 -9.23 -2.37 -5.77
N ARG A 81 -9.71 -1.82 -6.90
CA ARG A 81 -9.50 -0.42 -7.25
C ARG A 81 -10.15 0.53 -6.25
N ALA A 82 -11.37 0.22 -5.79
CA ALA A 82 -12.05 1.01 -4.76
C ALA A 82 -11.27 0.99 -3.43
N ALA A 83 -10.76 -0.18 -3.03
CA ALA A 83 -9.93 -0.31 -1.84
C ALA A 83 -8.62 0.48 -1.95
N LEU A 84 -7.93 0.41 -3.09
CA LEU A 84 -6.72 1.20 -3.36
C LEU A 84 -7.01 2.70 -3.27
N HIS A 85 -8.10 3.16 -3.88
CA HIS A 85 -8.51 4.56 -3.84
C HIS A 85 -8.80 5.03 -2.40
N ALA A 86 -9.52 4.22 -1.62
CA ALA A 86 -9.77 4.51 -0.20
C ALA A 86 -8.47 4.62 0.61
N GLN A 87 -7.50 3.73 0.38
CA GLN A 87 -6.18 3.81 1.02
C GLN A 87 -5.42 5.09 0.64
N MET A 88 -5.45 5.47 -0.64
CA MET A 88 -4.83 6.71 -1.11
C MET A 88 -5.48 7.95 -0.50
N GLN A 89 -6.80 7.97 -0.38
CA GLN A 89 -7.54 9.05 0.28
C GLN A 89 -7.20 9.12 1.77
N ALA A 90 -7.21 7.99 2.47
CA ALA A 90 -6.81 7.92 3.87
C ALA A 90 -5.39 8.45 4.09
N PHE A 91 -4.44 8.09 3.21
CA PHE A 91 -3.08 8.63 3.25
C PHE A 91 -3.05 10.15 3.06
N ARG A 92 -3.79 10.71 2.08
CA ARG A 92 -3.85 12.15 1.81
C ARG A 92 -4.43 12.96 2.97
N GLN A 93 -5.32 12.36 3.75
CA GLN A 93 -5.94 12.98 4.92
C GLN A 93 -5.01 12.98 6.16
N LEU A 94 -3.90 12.22 6.15
CA LEU A 94 -2.95 12.25 7.24
C LEU A 94 -2.25 13.64 7.32
N PRO A 95 -2.00 14.15 8.54
CA PRO A 95 -1.13 15.32 8.75
C PRO A 95 0.24 15.13 8.10
N GLU A 96 0.89 16.21 7.63
CA GLU A 96 2.18 16.12 6.92
C GLU A 96 3.23 15.32 7.71
N ALA A 97 3.40 15.59 9.01
CA ALA A 97 4.32 14.84 9.86
C ALA A 97 4.02 13.32 9.89
N LYS A 98 2.74 12.93 9.86
CA LYS A 98 2.35 11.51 9.77
C LYS A 98 2.54 10.94 8.37
N ARG A 99 2.32 11.73 7.31
CA ARG A 99 2.64 11.32 5.94
C ARG A 99 4.14 11.13 5.76
N GLU A 100 4.96 12.03 6.30
CA GLU A 100 6.41 11.90 6.37
C GLU A 100 6.81 10.66 7.14
N GLN A 101 6.20 10.38 8.29
CA GLN A 101 6.44 9.15 9.03
C GLN A 101 6.03 7.91 8.25
N VAL A 102 4.93 7.93 7.48
CA VAL A 102 4.55 6.82 6.61
C VAL A 102 5.55 6.68 5.47
N ARG A 103 5.94 7.77 4.79
CA ARG A 103 6.99 7.78 3.75
C ARG A 103 8.32 7.26 4.31
N ALA A 104 8.67 7.64 5.53
CA ALA A 104 9.84 7.19 6.27
C ALA A 104 9.67 5.76 6.80
N GLY A 105 8.44 5.30 7.02
CA GLY A 105 8.05 3.93 7.37
C GLY A 105 8.25 2.94 6.22
N TRP A 106 8.43 3.43 4.99
CA TRP A 106 9.06 2.65 3.91
C TRP A 106 10.55 2.41 4.14
N GLY A 107 11.12 3.02 5.18
CA GLY A 107 12.09 2.40 6.07
C GLY A 107 13.54 2.74 5.77
N TRP A 108 13.89 4.03 5.71
CA TRP A 108 15.28 4.47 5.67
C TRP A 108 15.55 5.40 6.86
N GLN A 109 16.37 4.98 7.82
CA GLN A 109 16.84 5.85 8.90
C GLN A 109 17.76 6.97 8.41
N ASN A 110 18.52 6.72 7.35
CA ASN A 110 19.45 7.69 6.78
C ASN A 110 19.59 7.46 5.26
N GLU A 111 20.19 8.44 4.57
CA GLU A 111 20.38 8.39 3.11
C GLU A 111 21.36 7.29 2.69
N GLN A 112 22.32 6.92 3.54
CA GLN A 112 23.26 5.84 3.27
C GLN A 112 22.56 4.48 3.15
N ASP A 113 21.61 4.18 4.04
CA ASP A 113 20.82 2.95 3.99
C ASP A 113 19.97 2.88 2.72
N ARG A 114 19.42 4.02 2.31
CA ARG A 114 18.67 4.14 1.06
C ARG A 114 19.54 3.89 -0.16
N ALA A 115 20.78 4.38 -0.17
CA ALA A 115 21.74 4.18 -1.25
C ALA A 115 22.31 2.76 -1.28
N ASP A 116 22.56 2.16 -0.12
CA ASP A 116 23.16 0.83 0.01
C ASP A 116 22.17 -0.29 -0.32
N TRP A 117 20.87 -0.10 -0.03
CA TRP A 117 19.88 -1.17 -0.22
C TRP A 117 19.78 -1.68 -1.66
N PRO A 118 19.66 -0.85 -2.71
CA PRO A 118 19.68 -1.33 -4.09
C PRO A 118 20.96 -2.09 -4.42
N SER A 119 22.10 -1.66 -3.89
CA SER A 119 23.41 -2.29 -4.12
C SER A 119 23.50 -3.65 -3.44
N MET A 120 23.10 -3.74 -2.17
CA MET A 120 22.96 -4.99 -1.43
C MET A 120 22.04 -5.95 -2.17
N MET A 121 20.81 -5.54 -2.50
CA MET A 121 19.85 -6.42 -3.18
C MET A 121 20.40 -6.92 -4.52
N ARG A 122 21.02 -6.06 -5.33
CA ARG A 122 21.63 -6.46 -6.61
C ARG A 122 22.78 -7.46 -6.46
N SER A 123 23.50 -7.43 -5.34
CA SER A 123 24.59 -8.39 -5.06
C SER A 123 24.10 -9.79 -4.70
N LEU A 124 22.83 -9.95 -4.31
CA LEU A 124 22.24 -11.24 -3.92
C LEU A 124 21.64 -11.98 -5.12
N PRO A 125 21.61 -13.32 -5.10
CA PRO A 125 20.85 -14.12 -6.06
C PRO A 125 19.35 -13.77 -6.11
N PRO A 126 18.66 -14.01 -7.25
CA PRO A 126 17.23 -13.72 -7.38
C PRO A 126 16.34 -14.40 -6.33
N SER A 127 16.64 -15.65 -5.97
CA SER A 127 15.91 -16.41 -4.96
C SER A 127 16.01 -15.78 -3.57
N GLU A 128 17.20 -15.33 -3.18
CA GLU A 128 17.43 -14.66 -1.90
C GLU A 128 16.76 -13.29 -1.84
N ARG A 129 16.81 -12.52 -2.94
CA ARG A 129 16.06 -11.26 -3.04
C ARG A 129 14.56 -11.48 -2.83
N ALA A 130 13.99 -12.51 -3.45
CA ALA A 130 12.58 -12.85 -3.30
C ALA A 130 12.24 -13.26 -1.87
N ALA A 131 13.10 -14.05 -1.21
CA ALA A 131 12.93 -14.43 0.19
C ALA A 131 12.94 -13.21 1.12
N ILE A 132 13.89 -12.29 0.96
CA ILE A 132 13.95 -11.04 1.74
C ILE A 132 12.69 -10.19 1.51
N GLN A 133 12.22 -10.09 0.27
CA GLN A 133 10.99 -9.34 -0.04
C GLN A 133 9.76 -9.97 0.63
N ALA A 134 9.62 -11.30 0.56
CA ALA A 134 8.53 -12.02 1.21
C ALA A 134 8.58 -11.86 2.73
N GLU A 135 9.78 -11.95 3.33
CA GLU A 135 10.00 -11.72 4.75
C GLU A 135 9.59 -10.29 5.15
N LEU A 136 10.05 -9.26 4.43
CA LEU A 136 9.68 -7.88 4.73
C LEU A 136 8.18 -7.62 4.57
N GLN A 137 7.51 -8.31 3.65
CA GLN A 137 6.07 -8.18 3.44
C GLN A 137 5.25 -8.85 4.55
N SER A 138 5.74 -9.95 5.12
CA SER A 138 5.06 -10.63 6.23
C SER A 138 5.19 -9.89 7.56
N LEU A 139 6.23 -9.06 7.72
CA LEU A 139 6.42 -8.24 8.92
C LEU A 139 5.40 -7.08 9.00
N PRO A 140 4.94 -6.73 10.21
CA PRO A 140 4.21 -5.48 10.45
C PRO A 140 5.04 -4.26 10.00
N PRO A 141 4.42 -3.19 9.46
CA PRO A 141 5.11 -2.04 8.90
C PRO A 141 6.20 -1.44 9.81
N GLU A 142 5.92 -1.36 11.10
CA GLU A 142 6.80 -0.83 12.15
C GLU A 142 8.09 -1.63 12.34
N HIS A 143 8.12 -2.91 11.97
CA HIS A 143 9.29 -3.78 12.10
C HIS A 143 10.15 -3.86 10.82
N ARG A 144 9.62 -3.39 9.68
CA ARG A 144 10.30 -3.52 8.38
C ARG A 144 11.59 -2.72 8.30
N SER A 145 11.60 -1.51 8.84
CA SER A 145 12.79 -0.66 8.87
C SER A 145 13.92 -1.32 9.67
N ALA A 146 13.64 -1.74 10.90
CA ALA A 146 14.61 -2.43 11.75
C ALA A 146 15.19 -3.68 11.07
N ARG A 147 14.36 -4.47 10.40
CA ARG A 147 14.82 -5.64 9.63
C ARG A 147 15.73 -5.25 8.46
N LYS A 148 15.38 -4.21 7.69
CA LYS A 148 16.23 -3.70 6.59
C LYS A 148 17.60 -3.24 7.11
N HIS A 149 17.64 -2.52 8.23
CA HIS A 149 18.91 -2.08 8.83
C HIS A 149 19.78 -3.26 9.26
N ALA A 150 19.19 -4.28 9.87
CA ALA A 150 19.93 -5.48 10.25
C ALA A 150 20.55 -6.21 9.03
N LEU A 151 19.83 -6.27 7.91
CA LEU A 151 20.34 -6.84 6.65
C LEU A 151 21.49 -6.01 6.07
N LEU A 152 21.34 -4.68 6.06
CA LEU A 152 22.36 -3.76 5.57
C LEU A 152 23.64 -3.83 6.41
N ASN A 153 23.54 -3.88 7.73
CA ASN A 153 24.70 -4.01 8.61
C ASN A 153 25.46 -5.30 8.33
N LYS A 154 24.76 -6.44 8.27
CA LYS A 154 25.36 -7.74 7.91
C LYS A 154 26.07 -7.70 6.56
N TRP A 155 25.47 -7.03 5.57
CA TRP A 155 26.07 -6.91 4.25
C TRP A 155 27.33 -6.03 4.27
N ARG A 156 27.33 -4.92 5.03
CA ARG A 156 28.50 -4.05 5.19
C ARG A 156 29.64 -4.78 5.90
N GLU A 157 29.34 -5.53 6.95
CA GLU A 157 30.30 -6.39 7.66
C GLU A 157 30.94 -7.40 6.70
N ALA A 158 30.13 -8.17 5.98
CA ALA A 158 30.61 -9.15 5.00
C ALA A 158 31.41 -8.52 3.84
N LYS A 159 31.17 -7.25 3.53
CA LYS A 159 31.93 -6.50 2.53
C LYS A 159 33.27 -6.01 3.08
N ALA A 160 33.36 -5.67 4.37
CA ALA A 160 34.58 -5.19 5.00
C ALA A 160 35.63 -6.29 5.22
N GLU A 161 35.19 -7.55 5.27
CA GLU A 161 36.07 -8.73 5.42
C GLU A 161 36.69 -9.21 4.08
N ARG A 162 36.33 -8.59 2.96
CA ARG A 162 36.83 -8.92 1.61
C ARG A 162 37.86 -7.91 1.14
#